data_AF-A0A521SHS7-F1
#
_entry.id   AF-A0A521SHS7-F1
#
_cell.length_a   1.000
_cell.length_b   1.000
_cell.length_c   1.000
_cell.angle_alpha   90.00
_cell.angle_beta   90.00
_cell.angle_gamma   90.00
#
_symmetry.space_group_name_H-M   'P 1'
#
loop_
_entity.id
_entity.type
_entity.pdbx_description
1 polymer ?
#
loop_
_entity_poly.entity_id
_entity_poly.type
_entity_poly.pdbx_seq_one_letter_code
_entity_poly.pdbx_strand_id
1 'polypeptide(L)'
;MPEKKPRKPRAPGAVRKRRKPAGASVGLIATDLQAAKPPGEVIELHQQIEADGGKVLSIYREPYGGRWLVMAALPIDKVEPTPYQRNLSETHVRKLERVIGKIGRFLDPIIAVRIDKEGAAKYWTPNGHHRLSAMRTLGAKSIIAIVAPEASVAYQILALNTEKAHNLRERALEVVRMYRELAPLGDATEETYQLEFEEAALITLGFCYEARPRFSGGAYHPILKRVDTFLKKPIADAMAIRQERADALLRLD
;
A
#
# COMPACT_ATOMS: atom_id res chain seq x y z
N MET A 1 36.34 -18.70 -42.34
CA MET A 1 35.84 -18.38 -40.99
C MET A 1 35.57 -16.88 -40.93
N PRO A 2 34.31 -16.41 -40.80
CA PRO A 2 34.01 -14.99 -40.83
C PRO A 2 34.18 -14.36 -39.44
N GLU A 3 34.94 -13.26 -39.40
CA GLU A 3 35.31 -12.49 -38.20
C GLU A 3 34.11 -11.82 -37.52
N LYS A 4 34.03 -11.93 -36.19
CA LYS A 4 33.06 -11.21 -35.35
C LYS A 4 33.46 -9.74 -35.23
N LYS A 5 32.62 -8.84 -35.76
CA LYS A 5 32.72 -7.39 -35.51
C LYS A 5 32.52 -7.06 -34.01
N PRO A 6 33.31 -6.13 -33.43
CA PRO A 6 33.22 -5.79 -32.02
C PRO A 6 31.95 -4.97 -31.71
N ARG A 7 31.26 -5.32 -30.62
CA ARG A 7 30.11 -4.57 -30.11
C ARG A 7 30.58 -3.25 -29.47
N LYS A 8 30.10 -2.12 -29.97
CA LYS A 8 30.34 -0.79 -29.38
C LYS A 8 29.79 -0.71 -27.94
N PRO A 9 30.51 -0.07 -27.00
CA PRO A 9 30.03 0.12 -25.63
C PRO A 9 28.83 1.08 -25.59
N ARG A 10 27.83 0.75 -24.77
CA ARG A 10 26.62 1.57 -24.57
C ARG A 10 26.95 2.81 -23.73
N ALA A 11 26.53 3.98 -24.21
CA ALA A 11 26.63 5.24 -23.47
C ALA A 11 25.79 5.21 -22.17
N PRO A 12 26.31 5.77 -21.06
CA PRO A 12 25.57 5.87 -19.81
C PRO A 12 24.48 6.94 -19.93
N GLY A 13 23.22 6.57 -19.71
CA GLY A 13 22.08 7.51 -19.75
C GLY A 13 20.89 7.08 -20.61
N ALA A 14 20.94 5.92 -21.26
CA ALA A 14 19.77 5.41 -21.99
C ALA A 14 18.65 4.99 -21.02
N VAL A 15 17.65 5.86 -20.86
CA VAL A 15 16.38 5.54 -20.18
C VAL A 15 15.85 4.23 -20.75
N ARG A 16 15.73 3.19 -19.92
CA ARG A 16 15.14 1.90 -20.33
C ARG A 16 13.75 2.19 -20.89
N LYS A 17 13.61 2.11 -22.22
CA LYS A 17 12.33 2.23 -22.91
C LYS A 17 11.38 1.21 -22.29
N ARG A 18 10.31 1.70 -21.62
CA ARG A 18 9.29 0.85 -21.01
C ARG A 18 8.80 -0.14 -22.08
N ARG A 19 8.96 -1.45 -21.83
CA ARG A 19 8.44 -2.48 -22.72
C ARG A 19 6.92 -2.27 -22.81
N LYS A 20 6.43 -1.95 -24.00
CA LYS A 20 4.98 -1.91 -24.25
C LYS A 20 4.45 -3.33 -24.04
N PRO A 21 3.38 -3.52 -23.27
CA PRO A 21 2.68 -4.79 -23.21
C PRO A 21 2.34 -5.24 -24.63
N ALA A 22 2.46 -6.54 -24.90
CA ALA A 22 2.31 -7.12 -26.23
C ALA A 22 0.85 -7.12 -26.68
N GLY A 23 0.30 -5.96 -27.04
CA GLY A 23 -0.84 -5.75 -27.96
C GLY A 23 -2.22 -6.37 -27.66
N ALA A 24 -2.33 -7.44 -26.88
CA ALA A 24 -3.58 -8.08 -26.51
C ALA A 24 -4.11 -7.47 -25.21
N SER A 25 -5.41 -7.18 -25.17
CA SER A 25 -6.11 -6.85 -23.92
C SER A 25 -5.97 -8.02 -22.95
N VAL A 26 -5.51 -7.73 -21.73
CA VAL A 26 -5.38 -8.72 -20.64
C VAL A 26 -6.56 -8.55 -19.70
N GLY A 27 -7.15 -9.66 -19.25
CA GLY A 27 -8.19 -9.68 -18.24
C GLY A 27 -9.59 -10.04 -18.77
N LEU A 28 -10.60 -9.80 -17.93
CA LEU A 28 -12.01 -10.09 -18.19
C LEU A 28 -12.69 -8.91 -18.89
N ILE A 29 -13.66 -9.21 -19.76
CA ILE A 29 -14.56 -8.19 -20.31
C ILE A 29 -15.67 -7.83 -19.30
N ALA A 30 -16.34 -6.70 -19.51
CA ALA A 30 -17.33 -6.17 -18.56
C ALA A 30 -18.45 -7.15 -18.22
N THR A 31 -18.94 -7.93 -19.19
CA THR A 31 -20.00 -8.93 -18.98
C THR A 31 -19.53 -10.12 -18.15
N ASP A 32 -18.23 -10.42 -18.18
CA ASP A 32 -17.67 -11.57 -17.48
C ASP A 32 -17.51 -11.28 -15.98
N LEU A 33 -17.52 -10.02 -15.54
CA LEU A 33 -17.26 -9.68 -14.13
C LEU A 33 -18.29 -10.30 -13.17
N GLN A 34 -19.48 -10.66 -13.67
CA GLN A 34 -20.55 -11.31 -12.89
C GLN A 34 -21.04 -12.65 -13.48
N ALA A 35 -20.40 -13.17 -14.53
CA ALA A 35 -20.87 -14.37 -15.22
C ALA A 35 -20.61 -15.69 -14.46
N ALA A 36 -19.84 -15.65 -13.37
CA ALA A 36 -19.49 -16.82 -12.56
C ALA A 36 -20.23 -16.81 -11.21
N LYS A 37 -20.32 -17.96 -10.56
CA LYS A 37 -20.77 -18.05 -9.17
C LYS A 37 -19.62 -17.69 -8.21
N PRO A 38 -19.87 -16.90 -7.15
CA PRO A 38 -18.84 -16.62 -6.15
C PRO A 38 -18.38 -17.91 -5.44
N PRO A 39 -17.08 -18.02 -5.11
CA PRO A 39 -16.56 -19.13 -4.31
C PRO A 39 -17.06 -19.06 -2.86
N GLY A 40 -16.87 -20.16 -2.12
CA GLY A 40 -17.34 -20.30 -0.73
C GLY A 40 -16.88 -19.17 0.19
N GLU A 41 -15.62 -18.76 0.11
CA GLU A 41 -15.05 -17.66 0.92
C GLU A 41 -15.77 -16.32 0.72
N VAL A 42 -16.26 -16.04 -0.51
CA VAL A 42 -16.97 -14.80 -0.83
C VAL A 42 -18.41 -14.87 -0.35
N ILE A 43 -19.02 -16.06 -0.39
CA ILE A 43 -20.35 -16.31 0.18
C ILE A 43 -20.30 -16.17 1.70
N GLU A 44 -19.26 -16.69 2.34
CA GLU A 44 -19.03 -16.54 3.77
C GLU A 44 -18.80 -15.07 4.15
N LEU A 45 -17.94 -14.35 3.42
CA LEU A 45 -17.74 -12.92 3.63
C LEU A 45 -19.04 -12.12 3.49
N HIS A 46 -19.89 -12.47 2.52
CA HIS A 46 -21.22 -11.85 2.40
C HIS A 46 -22.03 -12.02 3.69
N GLN A 47 -22.13 -13.25 4.19
CA GLN A 47 -22.89 -13.56 5.40
C GLN A 47 -22.32 -12.84 6.62
N GLN A 48 -20.99 -12.81 6.73
CA GLN A 48 -20.29 -12.09 7.80
C GLN A 48 -20.57 -10.58 7.75
N ILE A 49 -20.54 -9.95 6.57
CA ILE A 49 -20.85 -8.52 6.41
C ILE A 49 -22.28 -8.20 6.89
N GLU A 50 -23.26 -9.02 6.52
CA GLU A 50 -24.65 -8.83 6.95
C GLU A 50 -24.80 -9.09 8.46
N ALA A 51 -24.15 -10.11 9.00
CA ALA A 51 -24.12 -10.40 10.44
C ALA A 51 -23.46 -9.28 11.26
N ASP A 52 -22.47 -8.60 10.67
CA ASP A 52 -21.81 -7.44 11.26
C ASP A 52 -22.67 -6.16 11.20
N GLY A 53 -23.89 -6.22 10.63
CA GLY A 53 -24.78 -5.07 10.47
C GLY A 53 -24.47 -4.21 9.24
N GLY A 54 -23.62 -4.70 8.34
CA GLY A 54 -23.42 -4.11 7.01
C GLY A 54 -24.44 -4.60 5.99
N LYS A 55 -24.30 -4.12 4.75
CA LYS A 55 -25.12 -4.53 3.61
C LYS A 55 -24.26 -4.80 2.39
N VAL A 56 -24.35 -5.98 1.81
CA VAL A 56 -23.73 -6.28 0.52
C VAL A 56 -24.56 -5.64 -0.60
N LEU A 57 -23.90 -4.83 -1.44
CA LEU A 57 -24.51 -4.13 -2.58
C LEU A 57 -24.22 -4.85 -3.90
N SER A 58 -23.03 -5.41 -4.06
CA SER A 58 -22.65 -6.18 -5.25
C SER A 58 -21.49 -7.13 -4.96
N ILE A 59 -21.45 -8.24 -5.68
CA ILE A 59 -20.32 -9.18 -5.71
C ILE A 59 -19.89 -9.29 -7.18
N TYR A 60 -18.60 -9.12 -7.44
CA TYR A 60 -18.06 -9.10 -8.80
C TYR A 60 -16.58 -9.50 -8.83
N ARG A 61 -16.08 -9.83 -10.02
CA ARG A 61 -14.65 -10.04 -10.28
C ARG A 61 -14.03 -8.74 -10.78
N GLU A 62 -12.86 -8.36 -10.28
CA GLU A 62 -12.11 -7.24 -10.84
C GLU A 62 -11.57 -7.59 -12.25
N PRO A 63 -11.48 -6.61 -13.15
CA PRO A 63 -11.32 -6.87 -14.57
C PRO A 63 -9.92 -7.35 -14.98
N TYR A 64 -8.89 -7.19 -14.15
CA TYR A 64 -7.51 -7.48 -14.55
C TYR A 64 -7.11 -8.93 -14.24
N GLY A 65 -7.19 -9.33 -12.97
CA GLY A 65 -6.84 -10.66 -12.48
C GLY A 65 -8.04 -11.59 -12.25
N GLY A 66 -9.27 -11.10 -12.39
CA GLY A 66 -10.49 -11.86 -12.11
C GLY A 66 -10.72 -12.14 -10.63
N ARG A 67 -10.06 -11.42 -9.71
CA ARG A 67 -10.21 -11.61 -8.25
C ARG A 67 -11.59 -11.17 -7.79
N TRP A 68 -12.17 -11.91 -6.86
CA TRP A 68 -13.49 -11.60 -6.32
C TRP A 68 -13.44 -10.45 -5.32
N LEU A 69 -14.39 -9.53 -5.41
CA LEU A 69 -14.55 -8.40 -4.53
C LEU A 69 -16.02 -8.23 -4.16
N VAL A 70 -16.26 -7.66 -2.98
CA VAL A 70 -17.60 -7.37 -2.47
C VAL A 70 -17.74 -5.85 -2.29
N MET A 71 -18.65 -5.21 -3.01
CA MET A 71 -19.04 -3.84 -2.71
C MET A 71 -20.10 -3.85 -1.62
N ALA A 72 -19.85 -3.16 -0.51
CA ALA A 72 -20.72 -3.17 0.66
C ALA A 72 -20.85 -1.78 1.31
N ALA A 73 -21.97 -1.55 1.98
CA ALA A 73 -22.12 -0.48 2.96
C ALA A 73 -21.78 -1.04 4.35
N LEU A 74 -20.75 -0.49 4.99
CA LEU A 74 -20.26 -0.96 6.30
C LEU A 74 -20.66 0.02 7.42
N PRO A 75 -20.96 -0.44 8.64
CA PRO A 75 -21.11 0.41 9.81
C PRO A 75 -19.81 1.17 10.07
N ILE A 76 -19.86 2.51 10.10
CA ILE A 76 -18.64 3.35 10.08
C ILE A 76 -17.79 3.20 11.36
N ASP A 77 -18.41 2.78 12.45
CA ASP A 77 -17.84 2.52 13.78
C ASP A 77 -17.05 1.21 13.83
N LYS A 78 -17.32 0.28 12.89
CA LYS A 78 -16.56 -0.96 12.72
C LYS A 78 -15.37 -0.82 11.76
N VAL A 79 -15.26 0.29 11.02
CA VAL A 79 -14.16 0.54 10.08
C VAL A 79 -13.00 1.26 10.76
N GLU A 80 -11.77 0.76 10.63
CA GLU A 80 -10.58 1.36 11.24
C GLU A 80 -9.46 1.48 10.20
N PRO A 81 -8.58 2.50 10.29
CA PRO A 81 -7.38 2.51 9.47
C PRO A 81 -6.52 1.27 9.78
N THR A 82 -5.72 0.83 8.79
CA THR A 82 -4.71 -0.19 9.09
C THR A 82 -3.66 0.37 10.06
N PRO A 83 -3.06 -0.46 10.95
CA PRO A 83 -2.06 0.02 11.90
C PRO A 83 -0.83 0.68 11.26
N TYR A 84 -0.51 0.31 10.02
CA TYR A 84 0.68 0.75 9.27
C TYR A 84 0.38 1.83 8.23
N GLN A 85 -0.81 2.44 8.26
CA GLN A 85 -1.20 3.43 7.27
C GLN A 85 -0.52 4.79 7.45
N ARG A 86 -0.53 5.59 6.38
CA ARG A 86 -0.13 7.01 6.34
C ARG A 86 -0.67 7.77 7.54
N ASN A 87 0.16 8.66 8.10
CA ASN A 87 -0.32 9.65 9.06
C ASN A 87 -1.45 10.49 8.42
N LEU A 88 -2.54 10.66 9.15
CA LEU A 88 -3.66 11.48 8.72
C LEU A 88 -3.20 12.93 8.52
N SER A 89 -3.65 13.55 7.43
CA SER A 89 -3.35 14.96 7.14
C SER A 89 -4.62 15.77 7.36
N GLU A 90 -4.66 16.53 8.45
CA GLU A 90 -5.84 17.30 8.84
C GLU A 90 -6.31 18.26 7.73
N THR A 91 -5.38 18.87 7.00
CA THR A 91 -5.70 19.78 5.90
C THR A 91 -6.45 19.07 4.77
N HIS A 92 -6.04 17.86 4.41
CA HIS A 92 -6.72 17.04 3.41
C HIS A 92 -8.10 16.56 3.91
N VAL A 93 -8.21 16.18 5.19
CA VAL A 93 -9.49 15.78 5.79
C VAL A 93 -10.49 16.93 5.75
N ARG A 94 -10.12 18.12 6.24
CA ARG A 94 -10.99 19.32 6.23
C ARG A 94 -11.43 19.71 4.82
N LYS A 95 -10.55 19.53 3.82
CA LYS A 95 -10.89 19.78 2.42
C LYS A 95 -11.95 18.77 1.93
N LEU A 96 -11.75 17.49 2.20
CA LEU A 96 -12.72 16.44 1.84
C LEU A 96 -14.06 16.64 2.53
N GLU A 97 -14.05 16.88 3.84
CA GLU A 97 -15.24 17.19 4.64
C GLU A 97 -16.04 18.34 4.01
N ARG A 98 -15.38 19.47 3.72
CA ARG A 98 -16.03 20.63 3.09
C ARG A 98 -16.63 20.30 1.73
N VAL A 99 -15.90 19.59 0.88
CA VAL A 99 -16.35 19.27 -0.49
C VAL A 99 -17.50 18.27 -0.47
N ILE A 100 -17.38 17.20 0.33
CA ILE A 100 -18.43 16.19 0.49
C ILE A 100 -19.68 16.83 1.11
N GLY A 101 -19.52 17.61 2.19
CA GLY A 101 -20.64 18.30 2.84
C GLY A 101 -21.33 19.31 1.92
N LYS A 102 -20.57 20.07 1.12
CA LYS A 102 -21.13 21.03 0.16
C LYS A 102 -21.85 20.37 -1.01
N ILE A 103 -21.30 19.30 -1.57
CA ILE A 103 -21.86 18.60 -2.74
C ILE A 103 -22.96 17.61 -2.34
N GLY A 104 -22.90 17.09 -1.11
CA GLY A 104 -23.80 16.05 -0.61
C GLY A 104 -23.57 14.69 -1.25
N ARG A 105 -22.35 14.40 -1.70
CA ARG A 105 -22.04 13.14 -2.41
C ARG A 105 -20.73 12.52 -1.93
N PHE A 106 -20.76 11.21 -1.70
CA PHE A 106 -19.60 10.34 -1.50
C PHE A 106 -19.53 9.38 -2.68
N LEU A 107 -18.54 9.56 -3.57
CA LEU A 107 -18.48 8.86 -4.86
C LEU A 107 -17.32 7.86 -4.97
N ASP A 108 -16.41 7.85 -3.99
CA ASP A 108 -15.17 7.09 -4.06
C ASP A 108 -15.10 6.12 -2.86
N PRO A 109 -15.55 4.86 -3.04
CA PRO A 109 -15.52 3.83 -2.00
C PRO A 109 -14.13 3.62 -1.42
N ILE A 110 -14.06 3.40 -0.11
CA ILE A 110 -12.80 2.98 0.52
C ILE A 110 -12.50 1.52 0.16
N ILE A 111 -11.25 1.08 0.29
CA ILE A 111 -10.94 -0.35 0.28
C ILE A 111 -10.95 -0.86 1.72
N ALA A 112 -11.47 -2.06 1.95
CA ALA A 112 -11.49 -2.68 3.26
C ALA A 112 -11.15 -4.18 3.21
N VAL A 113 -10.65 -4.70 4.33
CA VAL A 113 -10.57 -6.13 4.61
C VAL A 113 -11.25 -6.38 5.95
N ARG A 114 -12.03 -7.45 6.05
CA ARG A 114 -12.61 -7.87 7.33
C ARG A 114 -11.54 -8.56 8.16
N ILE A 115 -11.48 -8.25 9.45
CA ILE A 115 -10.61 -8.89 10.42
C ILE A 115 -11.40 -9.18 11.70
N ASP A 116 -11.08 -10.29 12.35
CA ASP A 116 -11.60 -10.58 13.69
C ASP A 116 -10.53 -10.16 14.71
N LYS A 117 -10.87 -9.14 15.52
CA LYS A 117 -9.98 -8.62 16.56
C LYS A 117 -10.68 -8.75 17.90
N GLU A 118 -10.09 -9.50 18.83
CA GLU A 118 -10.59 -9.65 20.21
C GLU A 118 -12.06 -10.14 20.26
N GLY A 119 -12.46 -11.00 19.31
CA GLY A 119 -13.82 -11.53 19.22
C GLY A 119 -14.86 -10.56 18.63
N ALA A 120 -14.43 -9.38 18.17
CA ALA A 120 -15.28 -8.41 17.48
C ALA A 120 -14.86 -8.23 16.02
N ALA A 121 -15.84 -8.17 15.13
CA ALA A 121 -15.61 -7.90 13.72
C ALA A 121 -15.19 -6.45 13.49
N LYS A 122 -14.06 -6.25 12.83
CA LYS A 122 -13.54 -4.96 12.40
C LYS A 122 -13.22 -4.98 10.90
N TYR A 123 -13.21 -3.81 10.30
CA TYR A 123 -12.89 -3.62 8.89
C TYR A 123 -11.70 -2.69 8.78
N TRP A 124 -10.54 -3.25 8.44
CA TRP A 124 -9.36 -2.44 8.20
C TRP A 124 -9.39 -1.82 6.82
N THR A 125 -9.23 -0.51 6.73
CA THR A 125 -9.15 0.21 5.46
C THR A 125 -7.70 0.49 5.10
N PRO A 126 -7.05 -0.25 4.18
CA PRO A 126 -5.69 0.03 3.71
C PRO A 126 -5.63 1.21 2.71
N ASN A 127 -6.76 1.61 2.13
CA ASN A 127 -6.90 2.85 1.37
C ASN A 127 -8.25 3.49 1.64
N GLY A 128 -8.24 4.73 2.14
CA GLY A 128 -9.46 5.45 2.45
C GLY A 128 -9.43 6.23 3.76
N HIS A 129 -8.31 6.28 4.49
CA HIS A 129 -8.28 6.88 5.82
C HIS A 129 -8.78 8.34 5.86
N HIS A 130 -8.34 9.22 4.96
CA HIS A 130 -8.83 10.61 4.91
C HIS A 130 -10.33 10.69 4.60
N ARG A 131 -10.84 9.79 3.74
CA ARG A 131 -12.26 9.70 3.38
C ARG A 131 -13.10 9.20 4.56
N LEU A 132 -12.62 8.17 5.26
CA LEU A 132 -13.22 7.67 6.50
C LEU A 132 -13.30 8.77 7.56
N SER A 133 -12.20 9.48 7.81
CA SER A 133 -12.16 10.57 8.80
C SER A 133 -13.10 11.74 8.44
N ALA A 134 -13.16 12.12 7.16
CA ALA A 134 -14.08 13.15 6.69
C ALA A 134 -15.54 12.72 6.88
N MET A 135 -15.89 11.49 6.50
CA MET A 135 -17.25 10.94 6.65
C MET A 135 -17.67 10.83 8.11
N ARG A 136 -16.75 10.46 9.02
CA ARG A 136 -17.00 10.48 10.47
C ARG A 136 -17.30 11.88 10.98
N THR A 137 -16.51 12.86 10.56
CA THR A 137 -16.70 14.27 10.95
C THR A 137 -18.05 14.80 10.47
N LEU A 138 -18.49 14.39 9.28
CA LEU A 138 -19.81 14.71 8.72
C LEU A 138 -20.97 13.93 9.38
N GLY A 139 -20.69 13.03 10.33
CA GLY A 139 -21.72 12.26 11.03
C GLY A 139 -22.36 11.15 10.19
N ALA A 140 -21.68 10.65 9.17
CA ALA A 140 -22.16 9.51 8.39
C ALA A 140 -22.30 8.26 9.27
N LYS A 141 -23.36 7.47 9.08
CA LYS A 141 -23.60 6.22 9.83
C LYS A 141 -22.96 4.99 9.17
N SER A 142 -22.82 5.03 7.85
CA SER A 142 -22.24 3.96 7.05
C SER A 142 -21.27 4.53 6.02
N ILE A 143 -20.37 3.69 5.52
CA ILE A 143 -19.43 4.04 4.45
C ILE A 143 -19.42 2.96 3.38
N ILE A 144 -19.37 3.38 2.10
CA ILE A 144 -19.27 2.44 0.99
C ILE A 144 -17.83 1.96 0.86
N ALA A 145 -17.64 0.65 0.81
CA ALA A 145 -16.36 0.00 0.70
C ALA A 145 -16.35 -1.08 -0.39
N ILE A 146 -15.18 -1.28 -1.00
CA ILE A 146 -14.84 -2.48 -1.74
C ILE A 146 -14.06 -3.38 -0.79
N VAL A 147 -14.65 -4.51 -0.42
CA VAL A 147 -14.12 -5.47 0.55
C VAL A 147 -13.44 -6.61 -0.21
N ALA A 148 -12.16 -6.81 0.07
CA ALA A 148 -11.42 -7.96 -0.43
C ALA A 148 -11.58 -9.16 0.53
N PRO A 149 -11.79 -10.39 0.02
CA PRO A 149 -11.89 -11.58 0.87
C PRO A 149 -10.55 -11.97 1.49
N GLU A 150 -9.42 -11.72 0.82
CA GLU A 150 -8.11 -12.08 1.36
C GLU A 150 -7.51 -10.97 2.23
N ALA A 151 -7.21 -11.26 3.50
CA ALA A 151 -6.59 -10.29 4.42
C ALA A 151 -5.20 -9.80 3.96
N SER A 152 -4.47 -10.62 3.19
CA SER A 152 -3.15 -10.27 2.63
C SER A 152 -3.20 -9.08 1.66
N VAL A 153 -4.36 -8.79 1.06
CA VAL A 153 -4.58 -7.64 0.19
C VAL A 153 -4.31 -6.32 0.93
N ALA A 154 -4.48 -6.27 2.26
CA ALA A 154 -4.21 -5.08 3.04
C ALA A 154 -2.75 -4.59 2.90
N TYR A 155 -1.79 -5.51 2.77
CA TYR A 155 -0.37 -5.19 2.55
C TYR A 155 -0.10 -4.83 1.09
N GLN A 156 -0.72 -5.54 0.15
CA GLN A 156 -0.56 -5.29 -1.29
C GLN A 156 -1.06 -3.90 -1.69
N ILE A 157 -2.11 -3.40 -1.04
CA ILE A 157 -2.68 -2.08 -1.33
C ILE A 157 -1.71 -0.93 -1.02
N LEU A 158 -0.77 -1.10 -0.09
CA LEU A 158 0.29 -0.12 0.10
C LEU A 158 1.12 0.06 -1.19
N ALA A 159 1.51 -1.04 -1.82
CA ALA A 159 2.24 -1.02 -3.09
C ALA A 159 1.40 -0.49 -4.27
N LEU A 160 0.06 -0.60 -4.20
CA LEU A 160 -0.85 -0.13 -5.26
C LEU A 160 -1.17 1.37 -5.17
N ASN A 161 -0.93 2.02 -4.03
CA ASN A 161 -1.17 3.46 -3.80
C ASN A 161 -0.13 4.37 -4.50
N THR A 162 0.13 4.13 -5.79
CA THR A 162 1.11 4.83 -6.63
C THR A 162 0.65 6.21 -7.12
N GLU A 163 -0.62 6.57 -6.90
CA GLU A 163 -1.23 7.79 -7.45
C GLU A 163 -0.78 9.09 -6.76
N LYS A 164 -0.39 9.02 -5.49
CA LYS A 164 0.27 10.13 -4.80
C LYS A 164 1.70 9.71 -4.53
N ALA A 165 2.62 10.10 -5.42
CA ALA A 165 4.04 9.98 -5.14
C ALA A 165 4.32 10.73 -3.83
N HIS A 166 4.53 9.96 -2.76
CA HIS A 166 4.90 10.53 -1.47
C HIS A 166 6.14 11.38 -1.65
N ASN A 167 6.25 12.43 -0.84
CA ASN A 167 7.56 13.02 -0.64
C ASN A 167 8.49 11.96 -0.01
N LEU A 168 9.79 12.08 -0.29
CA LEU A 168 10.80 11.11 0.12
C LEU A 168 10.70 10.71 1.60
N ARG A 169 10.40 11.69 2.47
CA ARG A 169 10.30 11.50 3.91
C ARG A 169 9.15 10.59 4.31
N GLU A 170 7.95 10.83 3.78
CA GLU A 170 6.78 10.00 4.08
C GLU A 170 7.00 8.55 3.64
N ARG A 171 7.54 8.34 2.43
CA ARG A 171 7.90 7.00 1.93
C ARG A 171 8.89 6.29 2.83
N ALA A 172 9.96 6.98 3.21
CA ALA A 172 11.00 6.42 4.06
C ALA A 172 10.47 6.05 5.46
N LEU A 173 9.60 6.89 6.05
CA LEU A 173 8.97 6.62 7.35
C LEU A 173 8.00 5.44 7.30
N GLU A 174 7.27 5.25 6.19
CA GLU A 174 6.39 4.09 6.03
C GLU A 174 7.19 2.79 5.91
N VAL A 175 8.25 2.81 5.10
CA VAL A 175 9.13 1.67 4.90
C VAL A 175 9.79 1.24 6.22
N VAL A 176 10.33 2.17 7.02
CA VAL A 176 10.99 1.79 8.30
C VAL A 176 10.01 1.29 9.36
N ARG A 177 8.78 1.82 9.41
CA ARG A 177 7.74 1.30 10.31
C ARG A 177 7.40 -0.15 9.99
N MET A 178 7.16 -0.45 8.72
CA MET A 178 6.94 -1.82 8.24
C MET A 178 8.16 -2.70 8.53
N TYR A 179 9.37 -2.18 8.31
CA TYR A 179 10.61 -2.89 8.58
C TYR A 179 10.75 -3.33 10.04
N ARG A 180 10.41 -2.45 11.01
CA ARG A 180 10.45 -2.77 12.44
C ARG A 180 9.43 -3.83 12.86
N GLU A 181 8.24 -3.81 12.27
CA GLU A 181 7.20 -4.82 12.53
C GLU A 181 7.56 -6.20 11.96
N LEU A 182 8.31 -6.23 10.85
CA LEU A 182 8.78 -7.48 10.25
C LEU A 182 9.98 -8.10 10.99
N ALA A 183 10.80 -7.28 11.66
CA ALA A 183 11.97 -7.75 12.41
C ALA A 183 11.67 -8.89 13.42
N PRO A 184 10.60 -8.84 14.23
CA PRO A 184 10.29 -9.95 15.16
C PRO A 184 9.58 -11.16 14.52
N LEU A 185 9.13 -11.09 13.25
CA LEU A 185 8.20 -12.07 12.67
C LEU A 185 8.86 -13.27 11.95
N GLY A 186 10.20 -13.32 11.84
CA GLY A 186 10.90 -14.53 11.37
C GLY A 186 12.19 -14.26 10.58
N ASP A 187 12.66 -15.30 9.87
CA ASP A 187 13.95 -15.32 9.16
C ASP A 187 13.91 -14.69 7.76
N ALA A 188 12.82 -14.00 7.42
CA ALA A 188 12.68 -13.35 6.13
C ALA A 188 13.78 -12.29 5.93
N THR A 189 14.20 -12.10 4.68
CA THR A 189 15.22 -11.11 4.31
C THR A 189 14.59 -9.89 3.67
N GLU A 190 15.35 -8.83 3.47
CA GLU A 190 14.81 -7.64 2.80
C GLU A 190 14.40 -7.91 1.35
N GLU A 191 15.03 -8.89 0.67
CA GLU A 191 14.65 -9.30 -0.69
C GLU A 191 13.25 -9.93 -0.73
N THR A 192 12.80 -10.56 0.37
CA THR A 192 11.46 -11.15 0.49
C THR A 192 10.36 -10.10 0.35
N TYR A 193 10.61 -8.88 0.84
CA TYR A 193 9.66 -7.75 0.83
C TYR A 193 10.14 -6.60 -0.06
N GLN A 194 10.92 -6.90 -1.10
CA GLN A 194 11.50 -5.89 -1.99
C GLN A 194 10.43 -5.03 -2.68
N LEU A 195 9.27 -5.61 -2.99
CA LEU A 195 8.17 -4.87 -3.62
C LEU A 195 7.56 -3.85 -2.67
N GLU A 196 7.42 -4.21 -1.40
CA GLU A 196 6.85 -3.40 -0.33
C GLU A 196 7.83 -2.32 0.14
N PHE A 197 9.13 -2.64 0.23
CA PHE A 197 10.16 -1.67 0.60
C PHE A 197 10.52 -0.68 -0.51
N GLU A 198 10.16 -1.00 -1.76
CA GLU A 198 10.44 -0.27 -3.00
C GLU A 198 11.93 -0.07 -3.33
N GLU A 199 12.70 0.55 -2.43
CA GLU A 199 14.11 0.87 -2.56
C GLU A 199 14.83 0.65 -1.22
N ALA A 200 15.98 -0.03 -1.23
CA ALA A 200 16.81 -0.23 -0.02
C ALA A 200 17.15 1.08 0.70
N ALA A 201 17.39 2.15 -0.06
CA ALA A 201 17.68 3.48 0.47
C ALA A 201 16.56 4.05 1.35
N LEU A 202 15.29 3.68 1.11
CA LEU A 202 14.16 4.16 1.92
C LEU A 202 14.20 3.62 3.35
N ILE A 203 14.72 2.41 3.53
CA ILE A 203 14.89 1.81 4.87
C ILE A 203 15.88 2.65 5.68
N THR A 204 17.08 2.88 5.14
CA THR A 204 18.13 3.66 5.80
C THR A 204 17.70 5.11 6.06
N LEU A 205 17.04 5.75 5.07
CA LEU A 205 16.50 7.11 5.25
C LEU A 205 15.38 7.14 6.29
N GLY A 206 14.58 6.08 6.40
CA GLY A 206 13.50 6.00 7.37
C GLY A 206 14.04 6.06 8.80
N PHE A 207 15.10 5.30 9.10
CA PHE A 207 15.82 5.40 10.37
C PHE A 207 16.38 6.82 10.62
N CYS A 208 16.91 7.49 9.59
CA CYS A 208 17.36 8.88 9.71
C CYS A 208 16.21 9.83 10.09
N TYR A 209 15.04 9.69 9.45
CA TYR A 209 13.89 10.54 9.71
C TYR A 209 13.18 10.24 11.05
N GLU A 210 13.23 9.00 11.53
CA GLU A 210 12.79 8.65 12.89
C GLU A 210 13.65 9.35 13.93
N ALA A 211 14.98 9.32 13.78
CA ALA A 211 15.91 9.96 14.69
C ALA A 211 15.91 11.50 14.58
N ARG A 212 15.84 12.04 13.36
CA ARG A 212 15.85 13.48 13.08
C ARG A 212 14.76 13.84 12.06
N PRO A 213 13.59 14.35 12.51
CA PRO A 213 12.49 14.72 11.63
C PRO A 213 12.83 15.72 10.52
N ARG A 214 13.84 16.59 10.73
CA ARG A 214 14.30 17.60 9.76
C ARG A 214 15.55 17.20 8.97
N PHE A 215 15.91 15.92 8.95
CA PHE A 215 17.05 15.40 8.18
C PHE A 215 16.96 15.76 6.69
N SER A 216 18.06 16.16 6.06
CA SER A 216 18.09 16.61 4.65
C SER A 216 18.14 15.44 3.66
N GLY A 217 17.29 14.43 3.83
CA GLY A 217 17.41 13.17 3.08
C GLY A 217 17.35 13.30 1.55
N GLY A 218 16.79 14.40 1.01
CA GLY A 218 16.83 14.70 -0.42
C GLY A 218 18.25 14.90 -0.98
N ALA A 219 19.19 15.38 -0.17
CA ALA A 219 20.59 15.55 -0.57
C ALA A 219 21.32 14.20 -0.69
N TYR A 220 20.99 13.25 0.20
CA TYR A 220 21.66 11.95 0.27
C TYR A 220 20.99 10.84 -0.55
N HIS A 221 19.70 10.97 -0.87
CA HIS A 221 18.96 9.92 -1.60
C HIS A 221 19.59 9.52 -2.95
N PRO A 222 20.08 10.44 -3.82
CA PRO A 222 20.68 10.05 -5.10
C PRO A 222 21.93 9.16 -4.97
N ILE A 223 22.75 9.38 -3.93
CA ILE A 223 23.94 8.55 -3.70
C ILE A 223 23.56 7.23 -3.05
N LEU A 224 22.63 7.23 -2.08
CA LEU A 224 22.11 6.02 -1.44
C LEU A 224 21.47 5.07 -2.44
N LYS A 225 20.72 5.56 -3.43
CA LYS A 225 20.18 4.70 -4.50
C LYS A 225 21.22 3.92 -5.30
N ARG A 226 22.48 4.36 -5.29
CA ARG A 226 23.58 3.72 -6.03
C ARG A 226 24.37 2.74 -5.18
N VAL A 227 24.51 3.04 -3.89
CA VAL A 227 25.39 2.30 -2.97
C VAL A 227 24.62 1.37 -2.03
N ASP A 228 23.35 1.66 -1.79
CA ASP A 228 22.53 0.94 -0.84
C ASP A 228 21.74 -0.17 -1.55
N THR A 229 21.91 -1.40 -1.09
CA THR A 229 21.29 -2.60 -1.64
C THR A 229 20.53 -3.36 -0.56
N PHE A 230 19.59 -4.21 -0.97
CA PHE A 230 18.92 -5.12 -0.03
C PHE A 230 19.93 -6.09 0.60
N LEU A 231 19.77 -6.35 1.88
CA LEU A 231 20.65 -7.19 2.69
C LEU A 231 20.11 -8.62 2.72
N LYS A 232 21.00 -9.58 2.44
CA LYS A 232 20.72 -11.03 2.48
C LYS A 232 20.91 -11.60 3.89
N LYS A 233 20.29 -10.94 4.86
CA LYS A 233 20.29 -11.32 6.29
C LYS A 233 18.84 -11.27 6.78
N PRO A 234 18.49 -12.03 7.83
CA PRO A 234 17.22 -11.86 8.52
C PRO A 234 16.98 -10.38 8.83
N ILE A 235 15.75 -9.90 8.69
CA ILE A 235 15.40 -8.48 8.90
C ILE A 235 15.84 -7.98 10.29
N ALA A 236 15.74 -8.82 11.32
CA ALA A 236 16.25 -8.53 12.66
C ALA A 236 17.76 -8.16 12.67
N ASP A 237 18.59 -8.95 11.99
CA ASP A 237 20.04 -8.72 11.91
C ASP A 237 20.37 -7.54 10.99
N ALA A 238 19.64 -7.43 9.88
CA ALA A 238 19.80 -6.36 8.91
C ALA A 238 19.43 -4.99 9.52
N MET A 239 18.51 -4.96 10.49
CA MET A 239 18.11 -3.75 11.20
C MET A 239 19.27 -3.03 11.88
N ALA A 240 20.17 -3.77 12.54
CA ALA A 240 21.35 -3.18 13.18
C ALA A 240 22.26 -2.49 12.14
N ILE A 241 22.49 -3.15 11.00
CA ILE A 241 23.29 -2.61 9.90
C ILE A 241 22.64 -1.35 9.31
N ARG A 242 21.30 -1.35 9.17
CA ARG A 242 20.54 -0.19 8.69
C ARG A 242 20.64 1.00 9.65
N GLN A 243 20.56 0.74 10.96
CA GLN A 243 20.72 1.77 11.99
C GLN A 243 22.14 2.36 11.98
N GLU A 244 23.18 1.54 11.89
CA GLU A 244 24.57 2.01 11.77
C GLU A 244 24.78 2.89 10.53
N ARG A 245 24.22 2.51 9.38
CA ARG A 245 24.25 3.32 8.16
C ARG A 245 23.51 4.64 8.34
N ALA A 246 22.37 4.63 9.01
CA ALA A 246 21.62 5.83 9.33
C ALA A 246 22.41 6.77 10.26
N ASP A 247 23.05 6.24 11.30
CA ASP A 247 23.88 7.01 12.23
C ASP A 247 25.12 7.60 11.54
N ALA A 248 25.69 6.91 10.56
CA ALA A 248 26.74 7.46 9.71
C ALA A 248 26.23 8.65 8.88
N LEU A 249 25.03 8.56 8.28
CA LEU A 249 24.43 9.67 7.53
C LEU A 249 24.06 10.85 8.43
N LEU A 250 23.53 10.61 9.62
CA LEU A 250 23.15 11.64 10.58
C LEU A 250 24.35 12.46 11.09
N ARG A 251 25.57 11.90 11.04
CA ARG A 251 26.82 12.61 11.35
C ARG A 251 27.30 13.49 10.19
N LEU A 252 26.83 13.24 8.97
CA LEU A 252 27.20 14.00 7.77
C LEU A 252 26.20 15.11 7.43
N ASP A 253 25.04 15.14 8.08
CA ASP A 253 23.95 16.13 7.96
C ASP A 253 24.00 17.14 9.11
#